data_AF-A0A183GWS6-F1
#
_entry.id   AF-A0A183GWS6-F1
#
_cell.length_a   1.000
_cell.length_b   1.000
_cell.length_c   1.000
_cell.angle_alpha   90.00
_cell.angle_beta   90.00
_cell.angle_gamma   90.00
#
_symmetry.space_group_name_H-M   'P 1'
#
loop_
_entity.id
_entity.type
_entity.pdbx_description
1 polymer ?
#
loop_
_entity_poly.entity_id
_entity_poly.type
_entity_poly.pdbx_seq_one_letter_code
_entity_poly.pdbx_strand_id
1 'polypeptide(L)'
;MFCERFHKTLKHDIMAGKGNQRIDNLLQILISLVADVEESRQVQMERGLEEGRYRLREQHKAHELARRKFHDKPDSITPVQTGIWHVLDGETTYIVKESECPCDSKLNNHCKRDMCGACSYSFSCDCRHDTRSGISCAHIHAAVLYAPKNRLTMDEEEGRYLSTAPSPHFDEDDSDDIKRANQECDLNDPEDEPGPLTVDILDSNRDYMQRFDTAIAALRADMLSLSGIARTDEVCPNRKRKTMVRRAELQPVGRPPKPQPIRILTKAQLKKRANHTEPENVLLPKYRKDDIPYCSVCFRLQPDEEDGCNNIDWIQCCLCENWMHTACLYGSKFCPHDETPL
;
A
#
# COMPACT_ATOMS: atom_id res chain seq x y z
N MET A 1 -7.22 4.49 15.28
CA MET A 1 -6.59 5.77 14.89
C MET A 1 -6.51 6.07 13.39
N PHE A 2 -6.36 5.10 12.46
CA PHE A 2 -6.26 5.43 11.02
C PHE A 2 -7.55 6.02 10.46
N CYS A 3 -8.71 5.42 10.80
CA CYS A 3 -10.02 5.92 10.40
C CYS A 3 -10.33 7.31 10.97
N GLU A 4 -9.88 7.62 12.19
CA GLU A 4 -10.09 8.94 12.82
C GLU A 4 -9.26 10.03 12.15
N ARG A 5 -7.98 9.73 11.84
CA ARG A 5 -7.13 10.65 11.09
C ARG A 5 -7.69 10.89 9.68
N PHE A 6 -8.08 9.82 9.01
CA PHE A 6 -8.71 9.90 7.70
C PHE A 6 -9.99 10.73 7.73
N HIS A 7 -10.89 10.47 8.68
CA HIS A 7 -12.12 11.23 8.86
C HIS A 7 -11.83 12.71 9.15
N LYS A 8 -10.83 13.01 9.99
CA LYS A 8 -10.42 14.38 10.27
C LYS A 8 -9.92 15.09 9.02
N THR A 9 -9.05 14.44 8.23
CA THR A 9 -8.55 14.98 6.96
C THR A 9 -9.68 15.18 5.96
N LEU A 10 -10.53 14.16 5.76
CA LEU A 10 -11.68 14.25 4.86
C LEU A 10 -12.60 15.41 5.26
N LYS A 11 -12.97 15.52 6.52
CA LYS A 11 -13.88 16.54 7.02
C LYS A 11 -13.28 17.94 6.99
N HIS A 12 -12.06 18.12 7.49
CA HIS A 12 -11.50 19.45 7.74
C HIS A 12 -10.60 19.95 6.62
N ASP A 13 -9.81 19.08 6.01
CA ASP A 13 -8.85 19.49 4.99
C ASP A 13 -9.49 19.47 3.60
N ILE A 14 -10.32 18.47 3.32
CA ILE A 14 -10.85 18.20 1.97
C ILE A 14 -12.24 18.81 1.78
N MET A 15 -13.17 18.50 2.69
CA MET A 15 -14.51 19.10 2.68
C MET A 15 -14.52 20.52 3.26
N ALA A 16 -13.36 21.01 3.74
CA ALA A 16 -13.20 22.34 4.34
C ALA A 16 -14.18 22.63 5.49
N GLY A 17 -14.58 21.60 6.24
CA GLY A 17 -15.55 21.69 7.33
C GLY A 17 -17.01 21.92 6.88
N LYS A 18 -17.31 21.86 5.58
CA LYS A 18 -18.68 22.00 5.08
C LYS A 18 -19.49 20.75 5.43
N GLY A 19 -20.52 20.92 6.27
CA GLY A 19 -21.53 19.89 6.50
C GLY A 19 -22.49 19.75 5.31
N ASN A 20 -23.25 18.65 5.29
CA ASN A 20 -24.33 18.40 4.33
C ASN A 20 -23.92 18.48 2.85
N GLN A 21 -22.76 17.91 2.50
CA GLN A 21 -22.46 17.69 1.08
C GLN A 21 -23.42 16.67 0.48
N ARG A 22 -23.82 16.90 -0.78
CA ARG A 22 -24.53 15.89 -1.55
C ARG A 22 -23.70 14.61 -1.62
N ILE A 23 -24.38 13.46 -1.54
CA ILE A 23 -23.76 12.14 -1.59
C ILE A 23 -22.91 11.98 -2.84
N ASP A 24 -23.39 12.44 -4.00
CA ASP A 24 -22.67 12.37 -5.27
C ASP A 24 -21.31 13.07 -5.21
N ASN A 25 -21.25 14.26 -4.60
CA ASN A 25 -20.00 15.00 -4.45
C ASN A 25 -19.04 14.30 -3.48
N LEU A 26 -19.58 13.74 -2.38
CA LEU A 26 -18.77 12.96 -1.44
C LEU A 26 -18.18 11.73 -2.13
N LEU A 27 -18.97 11.01 -2.92
CA LEU A 27 -18.49 9.86 -3.70
C LEU A 27 -17.39 10.27 -4.68
N GLN A 28 -17.58 11.36 -5.43
CA GLN A 28 -16.57 11.86 -6.35
C GLN A 28 -15.26 12.22 -5.63
N ILE A 29 -15.36 12.88 -4.46
CA ILE A 29 -14.20 13.21 -3.62
C ILE A 29 -13.51 11.94 -3.14
N LEU A 30 -14.26 10.95 -2.66
CA LEU A 30 -13.67 9.69 -2.18
C LEU A 30 -12.96 8.94 -3.30
N ILE A 31 -13.53 8.90 -4.51
CA ILE A 31 -12.91 8.27 -5.68
C ILE A 31 -11.59 8.97 -6.04
N SER A 32 -11.58 10.31 -6.14
CA SER A 32 -10.36 11.05 -6.46
C SER A 32 -9.31 10.92 -5.37
N LEU A 33 -9.74 10.88 -4.10
CA LEU A 33 -8.86 10.75 -2.95
C LEU A 33 -8.01 9.48 -2.98
N VAL A 34 -8.56 8.37 -3.47
CA VAL A 34 -7.80 7.11 -3.55
C VAL A 34 -6.57 7.30 -4.43
N ALA A 35 -6.72 7.97 -5.58
CA ALA A 35 -5.59 8.25 -6.47
C ALA A 35 -4.58 9.21 -5.82
N ASP A 36 -5.04 10.30 -5.21
CA ASP A 36 -4.17 11.29 -4.57
C ASP A 36 -3.36 10.70 -3.39
N VAL A 37 -4.00 9.84 -2.59
CA VAL A 37 -3.36 9.14 -1.47
C VAL A 37 -2.33 8.15 -1.99
N GLU A 38 -2.62 7.41 -3.06
CA GLU A 38 -1.68 6.47 -3.66
C GLU A 38 -0.49 7.18 -4.31
N GLU A 39 -0.71 8.28 -5.05
CA GLU A 39 0.37 9.11 -5.59
C GLU A 39 1.25 9.67 -4.48
N SER A 40 0.64 10.22 -3.43
CA SER A 40 1.37 10.72 -2.26
C SER A 40 2.20 9.63 -1.59
N ARG A 41 1.65 8.41 -1.49
CA ARG A 41 2.34 7.23 -0.98
C ARG A 41 3.52 6.84 -1.88
N GLN A 42 3.34 6.83 -3.20
CA GLN A 42 4.42 6.54 -4.16
C GLN A 42 5.54 7.57 -4.07
N VAL A 43 5.21 8.87 -4.03
CA VAL A 43 6.20 9.94 -3.87
C VAL A 43 6.96 9.81 -2.55
N GLN A 44 6.27 9.51 -1.44
CA GLN A 44 6.94 9.24 -0.15
C GLN A 44 7.82 8.00 -0.21
N MET A 45 7.38 6.96 -0.93
CA MET A 45 8.17 5.76 -1.14
C MET A 45 9.44 6.04 -1.94
N GLU A 46 9.33 6.71 -3.08
CA GLU A 46 10.46 7.09 -3.94
C GLU A 46 11.46 7.99 -3.23
N ARG A 47 10.97 8.92 -2.42
CA ARG A 47 11.81 9.81 -1.60
C ARG A 47 12.45 9.11 -0.40
N GLY A 48 12.12 7.84 -0.16
CA GLY A 48 12.63 7.10 1.00
C GLY A 48 12.19 7.67 2.35
N LEU A 49 11.11 8.49 2.39
CA LEU A 49 10.64 9.08 3.64
C LEU A 49 10.14 7.97 4.56
N GLU A 50 10.89 7.68 5.63
CA GLU A 50 10.49 6.74 6.69
C GLU A 50 9.15 7.15 7.31
N GLU A 51 8.84 8.45 7.28
CA GLU A 51 7.61 8.97 7.86
C GLU A 51 6.34 8.43 7.19
N GLY A 52 6.39 8.14 5.89
CA GLY A 52 5.27 7.56 5.14
C GLY A 52 5.04 6.07 5.38
N ARG A 53 5.99 5.40 6.06
CA ARG A 53 6.05 3.93 6.14
C ARG A 53 5.97 3.48 7.60
N TYR A 54 4.77 3.56 8.18
CA TYR A 54 4.53 3.18 9.57
C TYR A 54 5.15 1.82 9.94
N ARG A 55 4.90 0.77 9.13
CA ARG A 55 5.44 -0.57 9.38
C ARG A 55 6.98 -0.59 9.44
N LEU A 56 7.65 0.06 8.49
CA LEU A 56 9.11 0.14 8.46
C LEU A 56 9.67 0.91 9.66
N ARG A 57 9.00 1.99 10.06
CA ARG A 57 9.39 2.75 11.25
C ARG A 57 9.28 1.91 12.52
N GLU A 58 8.20 1.15 12.67
CA GLU A 58 8.03 0.25 13.81
C GLU A 58 9.02 -0.92 13.77
N GLN A 59 9.34 -1.45 12.58
CA GLN A 59 10.44 -2.41 12.39
C GLN A 59 11.77 -1.84 12.91
N HIS A 60 12.10 -0.59 12.56
CA HIS A 60 13.33 0.06 13.04
C HIS A 60 13.32 0.30 14.55
N LYS A 61 12.17 0.60 15.16
CA LYS A 61 12.06 0.69 16.63
C LYS A 61 12.27 -0.67 17.29
N ALA A 62 11.72 -1.74 16.73
CA ALA A 62 11.91 -3.09 17.22
C ALA A 62 13.37 -3.54 17.08
N HIS A 63 14.03 -3.21 15.97
CA HIS A 63 15.47 -3.40 15.76
C HIS A 63 16.29 -2.70 16.85
N GLU A 64 16.01 -1.41 17.09
CA GLU A 64 16.72 -0.65 18.12
C GLU A 64 16.48 -1.20 19.53
N LEU A 65 15.25 -1.68 19.81
CA LEU A 65 14.95 -2.36 21.05
C LEU A 65 15.75 -3.66 21.19
N ALA A 66 15.86 -4.44 20.12
CA ALA A 66 16.66 -5.66 20.10
C ALA A 66 18.14 -5.38 20.39
N ARG A 67 18.71 -4.35 19.75
CA ARG A 67 20.08 -3.90 20.03
C ARG A 67 20.27 -3.57 21.50
N ARG A 68 19.41 -2.70 22.05
CA ARG A 68 19.53 -2.30 23.46
C ARG A 68 19.38 -3.45 24.44
N LYS A 69 18.54 -4.45 24.15
CA LYS A 69 18.27 -5.58 25.05
C LYS A 69 19.33 -6.68 24.97
N PHE A 70 19.79 -7.02 23.76
CA PHE A 70 20.52 -8.26 23.50
C PHE A 70 21.98 -8.06 23.07
N HIS A 71 22.42 -6.82 22.78
CA HIS A 71 23.79 -6.54 22.35
C HIS A 71 24.85 -7.11 23.30
N ASP A 72 24.65 -6.98 24.61
CA ASP A 72 25.61 -7.43 25.63
C ASP A 72 25.35 -8.88 26.09
N LYS A 73 24.37 -9.57 25.49
CA LYS A 73 23.90 -10.88 25.92
C LYS A 73 23.71 -11.84 24.73
N PRO A 74 24.73 -12.06 23.89
CA PRO A 74 24.59 -12.97 22.74
C PRO A 74 24.20 -14.40 23.18
N ASP A 75 24.63 -14.84 24.37
CA ASP A 75 24.31 -16.16 24.94
C ASP A 75 22.81 -16.36 25.23
N SER A 76 22.03 -15.27 25.27
CA SER A 76 20.56 -15.34 25.41
C SER A 76 19.86 -15.86 24.15
N ILE A 77 20.58 -15.99 23.03
CA ILE A 77 20.04 -16.42 21.75
C ILE A 77 20.69 -17.76 21.40
N THR A 78 19.94 -18.83 21.63
CA THR A 78 20.42 -20.19 21.40
C THR A 78 19.81 -20.73 20.10
N PRO A 79 20.60 -20.97 19.05
CA PRO A 79 20.11 -21.66 17.88
C PRO A 79 19.81 -23.13 18.23
N VAL A 80 18.61 -23.59 17.89
CA VAL A 80 18.16 -24.97 18.18
C VAL A 80 18.27 -25.84 16.93
N GLN A 81 17.81 -25.30 15.80
CA GLN A 81 17.80 -25.95 14.50
C GLN A 81 17.99 -24.88 13.41
N THR A 82 18.33 -25.28 12.18
CA THR A 82 18.29 -24.38 11.03
C THR A 82 16.90 -23.73 10.93
N GLY A 83 16.88 -22.41 10.92
CA GLY A 83 15.66 -21.59 10.91
C GLY A 83 14.92 -21.53 12.24
N ILE A 84 15.46 -22.05 13.36
CA ILE A 84 14.79 -22.01 14.67
C ILE A 84 15.75 -21.57 15.78
N TRP A 85 15.33 -20.55 16.54
CA TRP A 85 16.07 -20.00 17.67
C TRP A 85 15.21 -19.96 18.92
N HIS A 86 15.86 -20.14 20.06
CA HIS A 86 15.33 -19.79 21.37
C HIS A 86 15.94 -18.46 21.81
N VAL A 87 15.10 -17.51 22.19
CA VAL A 87 15.52 -16.18 22.66
C VAL A 87 15.04 -15.98 24.09
N LEU A 88 15.97 -15.89 25.04
CA LEU A 88 15.70 -15.65 26.45
C LEU A 88 15.59 -14.14 26.72
N ASP A 89 14.40 -13.66 27.10
CA ASP A 89 14.15 -12.26 27.46
C ASP A 89 13.59 -12.20 28.89
N GLY A 90 14.47 -11.89 29.84
CA GLY A 90 14.16 -12.01 31.27
C GLY A 90 14.20 -13.49 31.69
N GLU A 91 13.06 -14.00 32.18
CA GLU A 91 12.90 -15.39 32.62
C GLU A 91 12.16 -16.26 31.60
N THR A 92 11.66 -15.66 30.52
CA THR A 92 10.85 -16.33 29.50
C THR A 92 11.67 -16.59 28.25
N THR A 93 11.58 -17.81 27.73
CA THR A 93 12.18 -18.20 26.45
C THR A 93 11.11 -18.16 25.36
N TYR A 94 11.40 -17.43 24.28
CA TYR A 94 10.56 -17.32 23.10
C TYR A 94 11.15 -18.12 21.94
N ILE A 95 10.29 -18.70 21.12
CA ILE A 95 10.67 -19.47 19.92
C ILE A 95 10.52 -18.59 18.69
N VAL A 96 11.62 -18.38 17.97
CA VAL A 96 11.63 -17.71 16.67
C VAL A 96 11.80 -18.76 15.58
N LYS A 97 10.97 -18.70 14.54
CA LYS A 97 11.02 -19.59 13.38
C LYS A 97 11.12 -18.79 12.08
N GLU A 98 12.04 -19.18 11.20
CA GLU A 98 12.19 -18.65 9.84
C GLU A 98 11.43 -19.52 8.84
N SER A 99 10.85 -18.87 7.85
CA SER A 99 10.21 -19.45 6.68
C SER A 99 10.64 -18.68 5.43
N GLU A 100 10.37 -19.22 4.26
CA GLU A 100 10.63 -18.52 2.99
C GLU A 100 9.88 -17.17 2.95
N CYS A 101 10.55 -16.08 2.51
CA CYS A 101 9.85 -14.81 2.33
C CYS A 101 9.15 -14.76 0.97
N PRO A 102 7.82 -14.63 0.92
CA PRO A 102 7.09 -14.41 -0.33
C PRO A 102 7.16 -12.96 -0.82
N CYS A 103 7.91 -12.11 -0.12
CA CYS A 103 7.86 -10.67 -0.25
C CYS A 103 8.89 -10.14 -1.25
N ASP A 104 8.49 -9.24 -2.16
CA ASP A 104 9.45 -8.53 -3.00
C ASP A 104 10.33 -7.62 -2.13
N SER A 105 11.65 -7.76 -2.24
CA SER A 105 12.66 -6.89 -1.65
C SER A 105 12.37 -5.38 -1.83
N LYS A 106 11.72 -5.00 -2.94
CA LYS A 106 11.33 -3.61 -3.25
C LYS A 106 10.13 -3.11 -2.45
N LEU A 107 9.24 -4.01 -2.01
CA LEU A 107 8.06 -3.66 -1.21
C LEU A 107 8.41 -3.30 0.24
N ASN A 108 9.70 -3.40 0.61
CA ASN A 108 10.33 -2.70 1.74
C ASN A 108 9.73 -2.99 3.13
N ASN A 109 9.26 -4.23 3.34
CA ASN A 109 8.85 -4.72 4.66
C ASN A 109 10.01 -5.32 5.46
N HIS A 110 11.19 -5.48 4.84
CA HIS A 110 12.41 -5.92 5.48
C HIS A 110 13.04 -4.79 6.28
N CYS A 111 13.58 -5.12 7.45
CA CYS A 111 14.48 -4.23 8.16
C CYS A 111 15.76 -4.03 7.35
N LYS A 112 16.09 -2.79 7.03
CA LYS A 112 17.29 -2.44 6.25
C LYS A 112 18.49 -2.03 7.09
N ARG A 113 18.29 -1.86 8.40
CA ARG A 113 19.36 -1.46 9.32
C ARG A 113 20.33 -2.61 9.54
N ASP A 114 21.62 -2.28 9.57
CA ASP A 114 22.71 -3.18 9.95
C ASP A 114 22.67 -4.55 9.22
N MET A 115 22.18 -4.58 7.97
CA MET A 115 21.94 -5.81 7.20
C MET A 115 21.05 -6.85 7.90
N CYS A 116 20.18 -6.42 8.82
CA CYS A 116 19.29 -7.30 9.56
C CYS A 116 18.43 -8.14 8.63
N GLY A 117 17.66 -7.51 7.73
CA GLY A 117 16.80 -8.26 6.80
C GLY A 117 15.63 -8.99 7.46
N ALA A 118 15.35 -8.76 8.75
CA ALA A 118 14.16 -9.29 9.42
C ALA A 118 12.90 -8.87 8.66
N CYS A 119 12.01 -9.82 8.42
CA CYS A 119 10.74 -9.61 7.75
C CYS A 119 9.61 -10.34 8.48
N SER A 120 8.49 -9.66 8.68
CA SER A 120 7.32 -10.20 9.37
C SER A 120 6.63 -11.32 8.58
N TYR A 121 6.95 -11.47 7.29
CA TYR A 121 6.42 -12.54 6.45
C TYR A 121 7.32 -13.78 6.39
N SER A 122 8.60 -13.65 6.75
CA SER A 122 9.57 -14.75 6.75
C SER A 122 9.96 -15.21 8.15
N PHE A 123 9.48 -14.54 9.19
CA PHE A 123 9.76 -14.91 10.57
C PHE A 123 8.48 -14.87 11.39
N SER A 124 8.39 -15.79 12.34
CA SER A 124 7.37 -15.83 13.37
C SER A 124 8.01 -15.98 14.73
N CYS A 125 7.37 -15.42 15.74
CA CYS A 125 7.74 -15.53 17.14
C CYS A 125 6.50 -15.77 17.98
N ASP A 126 6.61 -16.56 19.04
CA ASP A 126 5.52 -16.83 19.99
C ASP A 126 5.32 -15.72 21.03
N CYS A 127 6.02 -14.59 20.92
CA CYS A 127 5.83 -13.46 21.83
C CYS A 127 4.57 -12.64 21.51
N ARG A 128 4.01 -11.98 22.54
CA ARG A 128 2.82 -11.12 22.38
C ARG A 128 2.99 -10.01 21.34
N HIS A 129 4.21 -9.54 21.11
CA HIS A 129 4.48 -8.47 20.15
C HIS A 129 4.48 -8.92 18.69
N ASP A 130 4.60 -10.23 18.43
CA ASP A 130 4.55 -10.79 17.08
C ASP A 130 3.12 -10.84 16.51
N THR A 131 2.10 -10.64 17.36
CA THR A 131 0.69 -10.55 16.96
C THR A 131 0.39 -9.35 16.05
N ARG A 132 1.28 -8.37 15.96
CA ARG A 132 1.10 -7.18 15.11
C ARG A 132 1.45 -7.51 13.66
N SER A 133 0.41 -7.70 12.84
CA SER A 133 0.55 -7.98 11.40
C SER A 133 1.54 -7.01 10.72
N GLY A 134 2.57 -7.57 10.09
CA GLY A 134 3.50 -6.81 9.25
C GLY A 134 4.70 -6.17 9.98
N ILE A 135 4.89 -6.37 11.29
CA ILE A 135 6.04 -5.84 12.04
C ILE A 135 6.72 -6.97 12.82
N SER A 136 8.01 -7.20 12.62
CA SER A 136 8.79 -8.20 13.35
C SER A 136 9.12 -7.69 14.75
N CYS A 137 8.93 -8.55 15.75
CA CYS A 137 9.24 -8.23 17.14
C CYS A 137 10.76 -8.14 17.39
N ALA A 138 11.15 -7.58 18.53
CA ALA A 138 12.56 -7.44 18.91
C ALA A 138 13.29 -8.81 19.01
N HIS A 139 12.59 -9.90 19.35
CA HIS A 139 13.18 -11.24 19.40
C HIS A 139 13.59 -11.74 18.02
N ILE A 140 12.79 -11.48 16.99
CA ILE A 140 13.15 -11.79 15.59
C ILE A 140 14.41 -11.01 15.19
N HIS A 141 14.43 -9.70 15.44
CA HIS A 141 15.61 -8.88 15.14
C HIS A 141 16.85 -9.39 15.87
N ALA A 142 16.72 -9.77 17.14
CA ALA A 142 17.82 -10.32 17.92
C ALA A 142 18.35 -11.63 17.34
N ALA A 143 17.47 -12.58 17.01
CA ALA A 143 17.84 -13.86 16.40
C ALA A 143 18.64 -13.66 15.10
N VAL A 144 18.16 -12.74 14.25
CA VAL A 144 18.80 -12.47 12.96
C VAL A 144 20.13 -11.71 13.10
N LEU A 145 20.22 -10.75 14.02
CA LEU A 145 21.44 -9.96 14.24
C LEU A 145 22.56 -10.75 14.90
N TYR A 146 22.24 -11.58 15.89
CA TYR A 146 23.24 -12.19 16.76
C TYR A 146 23.46 -13.69 16.51
N ALA A 147 22.55 -14.37 15.81
CA ALA A 147 22.70 -15.76 15.40
C ALA A 147 22.43 -16.01 13.90
N PRO A 148 23.05 -15.25 12.96
CA PRO A 148 22.76 -15.33 11.53
C PRO A 148 23.18 -16.65 10.87
N LYS A 149 24.10 -17.41 11.49
CA LYS A 149 24.63 -18.66 10.93
C LYS A 149 23.59 -19.77 10.81
N ASN A 150 22.49 -19.67 11.55
CA ASN A 150 21.42 -20.66 11.59
C ASN A 150 20.27 -20.33 10.65
N ARG A 151 20.39 -19.31 9.81
CA ARG A 151 19.36 -18.98 8.84
C ARG A 151 19.19 -20.09 7.81
N LEU A 152 17.99 -20.19 7.24
CA LEU A 152 17.73 -21.01 6.07
C LEU A 152 18.58 -20.44 4.92
N THR A 153 19.73 -21.05 4.66
CA THR A 153 20.40 -20.88 3.38
C THR A 153 19.51 -21.54 2.35
N MET A 154 19.01 -20.77 1.38
CA MET A 154 18.55 -21.39 0.14
C MET A 154 19.80 -21.99 -0.47
N ASP A 155 20.03 -23.29 -0.23
CA ASP A 155 21.26 -23.95 -0.61
C ASP A 155 21.59 -23.62 -2.06
N GLU A 156 22.78 -23.04 -2.23
CA GLU A 156 23.40 -22.71 -3.50
C GLU A 156 23.71 -24.01 -4.26
N GLU A 157 22.68 -24.71 -4.74
CA GLU A 157 22.80 -25.80 -5.72
C GLU A 157 23.07 -25.27 -7.15
N GLU A 158 23.55 -24.04 -7.30
CA GLU A 158 24.17 -23.53 -8.53
C GLU A 158 25.64 -23.20 -8.30
N GLY A 159 26.45 -24.27 -8.25
CA GLY A 159 27.88 -24.17 -8.41
C GLY A 159 28.26 -23.60 -9.79
N ARG A 160 29.10 -22.56 -9.76
CA ARG A 160 29.97 -22.00 -10.82
C ARG A 160 29.30 -21.04 -11.81
N TYR A 161 29.56 -19.74 -11.66
CA TYR A 161 30.52 -19.01 -12.51
C TYR A 161 30.78 -17.57 -11.98
N LEU A 162 32.07 -17.24 -11.81
CA LEU A 162 32.72 -15.92 -11.87
C LEU A 162 32.79 -14.98 -10.65
N SER A 163 33.99 -15.00 -10.05
CA SER A 163 34.95 -13.87 -9.90
C SER A 163 34.48 -12.51 -9.37
N THR A 164 34.86 -12.29 -8.11
CA THR A 164 35.46 -11.09 -7.49
C THR A 164 35.57 -9.81 -8.35
N ALA A 165 34.87 -8.76 -7.89
CA ALA A 165 35.29 -7.37 -8.06
C ALA A 165 35.21 -6.63 -6.71
N PRO A 166 36.11 -5.66 -6.42
CA PRO A 166 36.18 -5.00 -5.11
C PRO A 166 35.07 -3.96 -4.94
N SER A 167 34.47 -3.92 -3.74
CA SER A 167 33.47 -2.89 -3.37
C SER A 167 34.10 -1.50 -3.23
N PRO A 168 33.38 -0.43 -3.61
CA PRO A 168 33.79 0.93 -3.33
C PRO A 168 33.44 1.33 -1.89
N HIS A 169 34.42 1.97 -1.24
CA HIS A 169 34.30 2.64 0.06
C HIS A 169 33.20 3.71 -0.02
N PHE A 170 32.20 3.63 0.86
CA PHE A 170 31.28 4.73 1.14
C PHE A 170 31.58 5.22 2.55
N ASP A 171 32.06 6.46 2.65
CA ASP A 171 32.37 7.09 3.92
C ASP A 171 31.07 7.48 4.64
N GLU A 172 30.97 7.07 5.90
CA GLU A 172 29.95 7.48 6.85
C GLU A 172 30.33 8.84 7.44
N ASP A 173 29.56 9.89 7.14
CA ASP A 173 29.50 11.09 7.98
C ASP A 173 28.20 11.85 7.73
N ASP A 174 27.16 11.59 8.54
CA ASP A 174 26.10 12.58 8.81
C ASP A 174 25.35 12.20 10.10
N SER A 175 26.03 12.35 11.24
CA SER A 175 25.41 12.34 12.55
C SER A 175 25.33 13.77 13.08
N ASP A 176 24.16 14.41 12.98
CA ASP A 176 23.60 15.32 13.98
C ASP A 176 22.36 16.04 13.41
N ASP A 177 21.15 15.49 13.64
CA ASP A 177 19.93 16.30 13.84
C ASP A 177 18.64 15.47 14.13
N ILE A 178 18.67 14.61 15.16
CA ILE A 178 17.43 14.07 15.77
C ILE A 178 17.47 14.25 17.29
N LYS A 179 17.38 15.50 17.73
CA LYS A 179 17.10 15.85 19.13
C LYS A 179 15.86 16.74 19.25
N ARG A 180 14.72 16.34 18.67
CA ARG A 180 13.42 16.97 19.03
C ARG A 180 12.15 16.25 18.59
N ALA A 181 11.94 15.00 18.99
CA ALA A 181 10.60 14.39 18.88
C ALA A 181 10.31 13.22 19.85
N ASN A 182 11.06 13.10 20.97
CA ASN A 182 10.77 12.10 22.00
C ASN A 182 10.10 12.75 23.22
N GLN A 183 8.85 13.16 23.04
CA GLN A 183 7.98 13.40 24.19
C GLN A 183 6.71 12.54 24.03
N GLU A 184 6.70 11.47 24.82
CA GLU A 184 5.54 10.71 25.32
C GLU A 184 4.68 9.94 24.30
N CYS A 185 4.99 8.65 24.17
CA CYS A 185 3.96 7.62 24.09
C CYS A 185 4.25 6.55 25.15
N ASP A 186 3.89 6.87 26.38
CA ASP A 186 3.82 5.94 27.50
C ASP A 186 2.68 4.95 27.21
N LEU A 187 3.04 3.78 26.68
CA LEU A 187 2.14 2.63 26.52
C LEU A 187 2.08 1.86 27.83
N ASN A 188 1.46 2.46 28.85
CA ASN A 188 0.90 1.71 29.96
C ASN A 188 -0.55 1.38 29.62
N ASP A 189 -0.75 0.34 28.80
CA ASP A 189 -2.07 -0.26 28.62
C ASP A 189 -2.34 -1.14 29.85
N PRO A 190 -3.46 -0.95 30.57
CA PRO A 190 -3.80 -1.76 31.73
C PRO A 190 -4.00 -3.23 31.31
N GLU A 191 -3.55 -4.12 32.19
CA GLU A 191 -3.58 -5.58 32.05
C GLU A 191 -5.01 -6.13 31.94
N ASP A 192 -5.61 -6.09 30.75
CA ASP A 192 -6.74 -6.95 30.42
C ASP A 192 -6.18 -8.27 29.87
N GLU A 193 -6.10 -9.29 30.74
CA GLU A 193 -5.80 -10.68 30.42
C GLU A 193 -6.94 -11.27 29.54
N PRO A 194 -6.72 -11.52 28.24
CA PRO A 194 -7.71 -12.18 27.42
C PRO A 194 -7.70 -13.69 27.74
N GLY A 195 -8.85 -14.23 28.13
CA GLY A 195 -8.97 -15.64 28.52
C GLY A 195 -8.55 -16.63 27.41
N PRO A 196 -8.13 -17.85 27.77
CA PRO A 196 -7.39 -18.79 26.91
C PRO A 196 -8.09 -19.25 25.62
N LEU A 197 -9.41 -19.05 25.48
CA LEU A 197 -10.15 -19.40 24.27
C LEU A 197 -10.14 -18.31 23.18
N THR A 198 -9.70 -17.09 23.50
CA THR A 198 -9.70 -15.96 22.55
C THR A 198 -8.40 -15.84 21.75
N VAL A 199 -7.33 -16.50 22.19
CA VAL A 199 -6.00 -16.44 21.56
C VAL A 199 -6.00 -17.20 20.22
N ASP A 200 -6.61 -18.39 20.17
CA ASP A 200 -6.62 -19.24 18.95
C ASP A 200 -7.38 -18.62 17.76
N ILE A 201 -8.45 -17.84 18.03
CA ILE A 201 -9.24 -17.16 16.99
C ILE A 201 -8.47 -15.95 16.44
N LEU A 202 -7.74 -15.23 17.30
CA LEU A 202 -6.91 -14.10 16.88
C LEU A 202 -5.74 -14.56 16.00
N ASP A 203 -5.15 -15.72 16.31
CA ASP A 203 -4.09 -16.31 15.49
C ASP A 203 -4.59 -16.75 14.11
N SER A 204 -5.81 -17.30 14.01
CA SER A 204 -6.40 -17.65 12.71
C SER A 204 -6.65 -16.41 11.84
N ASN A 205 -7.21 -15.34 12.42
CA ASN A 205 -7.43 -14.08 11.70
C ASN A 205 -6.13 -13.41 11.29
N ARG A 206 -5.10 -13.50 12.14
CA ARG A 206 -3.74 -13.07 11.81
C ARG A 206 -3.21 -13.84 10.61
N ASP A 207 -3.31 -15.16 10.62
CA ASP A 207 -2.91 -16.02 9.50
C ASP A 207 -3.63 -15.63 8.21
N TYR A 208 -4.94 -15.38 8.26
CA TYR A 208 -5.72 -14.92 7.11
C TYR A 208 -5.28 -13.55 6.61
N MET A 209 -5.08 -12.57 7.50
CA MET A 209 -4.60 -11.23 7.13
C MET A 209 -3.18 -11.28 6.56
N GLN A 210 -2.31 -12.13 7.13
CA GLN A 210 -0.96 -12.33 6.64
C GLN A 210 -0.94 -13.00 5.27
N ARG A 211 -1.78 -14.02 5.04
CA ARG A 211 -1.98 -14.65 3.73
C ARG A 211 -2.55 -13.67 2.71
N PHE A 212 -3.50 -12.84 3.10
CA PHE A 212 -4.10 -11.82 2.22
C PHE A 212 -3.09 -10.73 1.83
N ASP A 213 -2.35 -10.18 2.80
CA ASP A 213 -1.28 -9.20 2.56
C ASP A 213 -0.18 -9.81 1.67
N THR A 214 0.16 -11.09 1.90
CA THR A 214 1.13 -11.84 1.11
C THR A 214 0.66 -12.02 -0.33
N ALA A 215 -0.59 -12.43 -0.54
CA ALA A 215 -1.18 -12.58 -1.86
C ALA A 215 -1.21 -11.24 -2.62
N ILE A 216 -1.56 -10.13 -1.95
CA ILE A 216 -1.51 -8.79 -2.55
C ILE A 216 -0.09 -8.39 -2.91
N ALA A 217 0.89 -8.67 -2.03
CA ALA A 217 2.29 -8.37 -2.30
C ALA A 217 2.82 -9.15 -3.52
N ALA A 218 2.49 -10.44 -3.63
CA ALA A 218 2.83 -11.27 -4.78
C ALA A 218 2.18 -10.74 -6.06
N LEU A 219 0.88 -10.46 -6.06
CA LEU A 219 0.17 -9.89 -7.21
C LEU A 219 0.78 -8.56 -7.67
N ARG A 220 1.22 -7.70 -6.75
CA ARG A 220 1.92 -6.45 -7.08
C ARG A 220 3.27 -6.70 -7.75
N ALA A 221 4.04 -7.67 -7.26
CA ALA A 221 5.32 -8.05 -7.85
C ALA A 221 5.14 -8.59 -9.28
N ASP A 222 4.11 -9.42 -9.50
CA ASP A 222 3.76 -9.94 -10.82
C ASP A 222 3.35 -8.83 -11.79
N MET A 223 2.50 -7.90 -11.34
CA MET A 223 2.10 -6.75 -12.15
C MET A 223 3.29 -5.87 -12.55
N LEU A 224 4.23 -5.62 -11.64
CA LEU A 224 5.45 -4.88 -11.93
C LEU A 224 6.32 -5.63 -12.95
N SER A 225 6.45 -6.95 -12.82
CA SER A 225 7.21 -7.79 -13.75
C SER A 225 6.60 -7.78 -15.16
N LEU A 226 5.28 -7.93 -15.28
CA LEU A 226 4.55 -7.83 -16.55
C LEU A 226 4.71 -6.44 -17.20
N SER A 227 4.69 -5.37 -16.41
CA SER A 227 4.90 -4.01 -16.92
C SER A 227 6.33 -3.76 -17.45
N GLY A 228 7.32 -4.48 -16.92
CA GLY A 228 8.71 -4.46 -17.40
C GLY A 228 8.89 -5.19 -18.72
N ILE A 229 8.19 -6.31 -18.92
CA ILE A 229 8.25 -7.10 -20.15
C ILE A 229 7.65 -6.33 -21.35
N ALA A 230 6.71 -5.42 -21.11
CA ALA A 230 6.18 -4.53 -22.15
C ALA A 230 7.23 -3.54 -22.74
N ARG A 231 8.45 -3.51 -22.19
CA ARG A 231 9.56 -2.66 -22.67
C ARG A 231 10.71 -3.42 -23.33
N THR A 232 10.69 -4.75 -23.40
CA THR A 232 11.69 -5.48 -24.19
C THR A 232 11.30 -5.44 -25.66
N ASP A 233 12.08 -4.67 -26.40
CA ASP A 233 11.99 -4.41 -27.83
C ASP A 233 11.82 -5.68 -28.67
N GLU A 234 10.61 -5.92 -29.20
CA GLU A 234 10.52 -6.48 -30.54
C GLU A 234 10.91 -5.38 -31.54
N VAL A 235 12.15 -5.50 -32.02
CA VAL A 235 12.69 -4.76 -33.15
C VAL A 235 11.85 -5.10 -34.39
N CYS A 236 10.80 -4.32 -34.62
CA CYS A 236 10.16 -4.23 -35.93
C CYS A 236 10.96 -3.22 -36.78
N PRO A 237 11.69 -3.65 -37.82
CA PRO A 237 12.32 -2.72 -38.73
C PRO A 237 11.22 -2.04 -39.56
N ASN A 238 11.32 -0.72 -39.71
CA ASN A 238 10.48 0.13 -40.58
C ASN A 238 9.07 0.55 -40.12
N ARG A 239 8.96 1.15 -38.93
CA ARG A 239 8.01 2.28 -38.77
C ARG A 239 8.77 3.57 -38.55
N LYS A 240 8.72 4.46 -39.54
CA LYS A 240 9.20 5.84 -39.45
C LYS A 240 8.56 6.50 -38.23
N ARG A 241 9.32 6.58 -37.13
CA ARG A 241 8.92 7.30 -35.93
C ARG A 241 8.65 8.74 -36.35
N LYS A 242 7.41 9.22 -36.14
CA LYS A 242 7.13 10.65 -36.12
C LYS A 242 7.93 11.21 -34.95
N THR A 243 9.11 11.77 -35.25
CA THR A 243 9.87 12.58 -34.32
C THR A 243 8.96 13.70 -33.86
N MET A 244 8.68 13.75 -32.55
CA MET A 244 8.03 14.92 -31.98
C MET A 244 8.88 16.14 -32.37
N VAL A 245 8.21 17.13 -32.98
CA VAL A 245 8.81 18.39 -33.40
C VAL A 245 9.54 18.97 -32.19
N ARG A 246 10.87 19.00 -32.26
CA ARG A 246 11.68 19.69 -31.24
C ARG A 246 11.23 21.14 -31.23
N ARG A 247 10.76 21.58 -30.06
CA ARG A 247 10.43 22.98 -29.79
C ARG A 247 11.63 23.83 -30.20
N ALA A 248 11.39 24.85 -31.03
CA ALA A 248 12.43 25.76 -31.47
C ALA A 248 13.19 26.32 -30.26
N GLU A 249 14.52 26.24 -30.30
CA GLU A 249 15.38 26.85 -29.30
C GLU A 249 15.14 28.37 -29.31
N LEU A 250 14.47 28.86 -28.28
CA LEU A 250 14.31 30.30 -28.07
C LEU A 250 15.70 30.86 -27.78
N GLN A 251 16.18 31.79 -28.61
CA GLN A 251 17.40 32.51 -28.31
C GLN A 251 17.23 33.22 -26.96
N PRO A 252 18.19 33.09 -26.02
CA PRO A 252 18.08 33.68 -24.71
C PRO A 252 18.27 35.19 -24.81
N VAL A 253 17.18 35.92 -25.04
CA VAL A 253 17.18 37.38 -24.98
C VAL A 253 16.90 37.78 -23.53
N GLY A 254 17.95 38.16 -22.81
CA GLY A 254 17.85 38.79 -21.50
C GLY A 254 18.62 38.07 -20.40
N ARG A 255 19.13 38.87 -19.46
CA ARG A 255 19.77 38.38 -18.23
C ARG A 255 18.72 37.58 -17.44
N PRO A 256 18.97 36.30 -17.08
CA PRO A 256 18.02 35.54 -16.29
C PRO A 256 17.71 36.31 -15.00
N PRO A 257 16.43 36.46 -14.64
CA PRO A 257 16.06 37.14 -13.40
C PRO A 257 16.76 36.42 -12.25
N LYS A 258 17.40 37.18 -11.35
CA LYS A 258 18.04 36.61 -10.16
C LYS A 258 17.04 35.68 -9.48
N PRO A 259 17.40 34.41 -9.19
CA PRO A 259 16.49 33.48 -8.56
C PRO A 259 16.01 34.10 -7.26
N GLN A 260 14.72 34.44 -7.21
CA GLN A 260 14.13 34.89 -5.95
C GLN A 260 14.11 33.67 -5.03
N PRO A 261 14.53 33.82 -3.76
CA PRO A 261 14.47 32.72 -2.80
C PRO A 261 13.06 32.16 -2.77
N ILE A 262 12.94 30.84 -2.90
CA ILE A 262 11.67 30.12 -2.86
C ILE A 262 11.08 30.34 -1.47
N ARG A 263 10.22 31.35 -1.35
CA ARG A 263 9.44 31.57 -0.14
C ARG A 263 8.37 30.51 -0.11
N ILE A 264 8.50 29.57 0.82
CA ILE A 264 7.45 28.64 1.20
C ILE A 264 6.22 29.49 1.53
N LEU A 265 5.20 29.44 0.66
CA LEU A 265 3.98 30.22 0.83
C LEU A 265 3.31 29.75 2.12
N THR A 266 2.97 30.69 2.98
CA THR A 266 2.20 30.38 4.19
C THR A 266 0.83 29.83 3.81
N LYS A 267 0.22 28.99 4.68
CA LYS A 267 -1.13 28.42 4.46
C LYS A 267 -2.16 29.47 4.03
N ALA A 268 -2.03 30.72 4.48
CA ALA A 268 -2.91 31.83 4.10
C ALA A 268 -2.79 32.22 2.61
N GLN A 269 -1.60 32.14 2.02
CA GLN A 269 -1.36 32.50 0.62
C GLN A 269 -1.80 31.41 -0.36
N LEU A 270 -1.68 30.13 0.02
CA LEU A 270 -2.24 29.01 -0.75
C LEU A 270 -3.78 29.12 -0.84
N LYS A 271 -4.44 29.53 0.26
CA LYS A 271 -5.89 29.75 0.31
C LYS A 271 -6.37 30.85 -0.65
N LYS A 272 -5.53 31.85 -0.94
CA LYS A 272 -5.86 32.97 -1.85
C LYS A 272 -5.77 32.57 -3.33
N ARG A 273 -4.94 31.58 -3.66
CA ARG A 273 -4.80 31.05 -5.03
C ARG A 273 -5.94 30.10 -5.41
N ALA A 274 -6.44 29.30 -4.46
CA ALA A 274 -7.59 28.42 -4.68
C ALA A 274 -8.88 29.18 -5.06
N ASN A 275 -9.01 30.44 -4.63
CA ASN A 275 -10.18 31.27 -4.95
C ASN A 275 -10.18 31.84 -6.39
N HIS A 276 -9.09 31.69 -7.15
CA HIS A 276 -8.99 32.28 -8.50
C HIS A 276 -9.16 31.28 -9.64
N THR A 277 -9.31 30.00 -9.31
CA THR A 277 -9.58 28.93 -10.28
C THR A 277 -10.87 28.25 -9.87
N GLU A 278 -12.01 28.94 -10.04
CA GLU A 278 -13.26 28.19 -10.11
C GLU A 278 -13.18 27.31 -11.35
N PRO A 279 -13.20 25.97 -11.23
CA PRO A 279 -13.35 25.13 -12.39
C PRO A 279 -14.69 25.49 -13.02
N GLU A 280 -14.67 25.80 -14.30
CA GLU A 280 -15.85 25.95 -15.14
C GLU A 280 -16.77 24.77 -14.81
N ASN A 281 -17.96 25.06 -14.27
CA ASN A 281 -18.93 24.06 -13.85
C ASN A 281 -19.25 23.17 -15.06
N VAL A 282 -18.57 22.03 -15.18
CA VAL A 282 -18.95 20.97 -16.10
C VAL A 282 -20.27 20.46 -15.57
N LEU A 283 -21.36 21.00 -16.12
CA LEU A 283 -22.71 20.54 -15.85
C LEU A 283 -22.75 19.07 -16.28
N LEU A 284 -22.75 18.18 -15.29
CA LEU A 284 -22.99 16.76 -15.53
C LEU A 284 -24.29 16.62 -16.34
N PRO A 285 -24.32 15.71 -17.33
CA PRO A 285 -25.54 15.44 -18.09
C PRO A 285 -26.70 15.18 -17.14
N LYS A 286 -27.82 15.88 -17.34
CA LYS A 286 -29.06 15.64 -16.58
C LYS A 286 -29.72 14.40 -17.16
N TYR A 287 -29.57 13.26 -16.51
CA TYR A 287 -30.31 12.04 -16.85
C TYR A 287 -31.78 12.19 -16.43
N ARG A 288 -32.69 11.87 -17.33
CA ARG A 288 -34.13 11.74 -17.03
C ARG A 288 -34.39 10.36 -16.40
N LYS A 289 -35.49 10.22 -15.65
CA LYS A 289 -35.88 8.93 -15.03
C LYS A 289 -36.05 7.81 -16.07
N ASP A 290 -36.26 8.18 -17.33
CA ASP A 290 -36.48 7.29 -18.47
C ASP A 290 -35.20 7.00 -19.28
N ASP A 291 -34.05 7.61 -18.93
CA ASP A 291 -32.76 7.36 -19.60
C ASP A 291 -32.11 6.12 -18.97
N ILE A 292 -32.53 4.94 -19.40
CA ILE A 292 -32.05 3.65 -18.91
C ILE A 292 -30.69 3.36 -19.56
N PRO A 293 -29.57 3.27 -18.81
CA PRO A 293 -28.31 3.00 -19.47
C PRO A 293 -28.08 1.50 -19.62
N TYR A 294 -28.40 0.63 -18.64
CA TYR A 294 -27.93 -0.76 -18.64
C TYR A 294 -28.89 -1.78 -18.00
N CYS A 295 -28.74 -3.04 -18.39
CA CYS A 295 -29.46 -4.18 -17.80
C CYS A 295 -28.89 -4.54 -16.43
N SER A 296 -29.73 -4.63 -15.40
CA SER A 296 -29.32 -4.98 -14.02
C SER A 296 -28.77 -6.41 -13.87
N VAL A 297 -29.02 -7.30 -14.84
CA VAL A 297 -28.51 -8.69 -14.82
C VAL A 297 -27.15 -8.81 -15.49
N CYS A 298 -26.97 -8.23 -16.69
CA CYS A 298 -25.75 -8.39 -17.48
C CYS A 298 -24.85 -7.15 -17.56
N PHE A 299 -25.31 -6.03 -16.98
CA PHE A 299 -24.61 -4.73 -16.94
C PHE A 299 -24.22 -4.16 -18.31
N ARG A 300 -24.84 -4.64 -19.40
CA ARG A 300 -24.60 -4.11 -20.75
C ARG A 300 -25.49 -2.91 -21.02
N LEU A 301 -24.93 -1.90 -21.69
CA LEU A 301 -25.68 -0.75 -22.18
C LEU A 301 -26.56 -1.13 -23.37
N GLN A 302 -27.66 -0.40 -23.56
CA GLN A 302 -28.38 -0.43 -24.83
C GLN A 302 -27.42 0.02 -25.95
N PRO A 303 -27.20 -0.78 -27.00
CA PRO A 303 -26.40 -0.33 -28.13
C PRO A 303 -27.07 0.87 -28.80
N ASP A 304 -26.29 1.87 -29.19
CA ASP A 304 -26.78 3.03 -29.93
C ASP A 304 -27.52 2.54 -31.20
N GLU A 305 -28.66 3.16 -31.52
CA GLU A 305 -29.59 2.73 -32.58
C GLU A 305 -28.98 2.67 -34.00
N GLU A 306 -27.72 3.07 -34.19
CA GLU A 306 -27.04 3.18 -35.47
C GLU A 306 -26.83 1.82 -36.18
N ASP A 307 -26.81 0.71 -35.45
CA ASP A 307 -26.43 -0.60 -36.00
C ASP A 307 -27.60 -1.48 -36.50
N GLY A 308 -28.85 -1.01 -36.47
CA GLY A 308 -30.01 -1.72 -37.04
C GLY A 308 -30.24 -3.13 -36.48
N CYS A 309 -29.60 -3.48 -35.37
CA CYS A 309 -29.55 -4.81 -34.80
C CYS A 309 -30.59 -4.94 -33.69
N ASN A 310 -31.55 -5.84 -33.90
CA ASN A 310 -32.47 -6.45 -32.93
C ASN A 310 -32.97 -5.54 -31.80
N ASN A 311 -34.22 -5.09 -31.92
CA ASN A 311 -34.95 -4.47 -30.82
C ASN A 311 -34.87 -5.38 -29.58
N ILE A 312 -34.13 -4.96 -28.56
CA ILE A 312 -33.96 -5.74 -27.33
C ILE A 312 -35.16 -5.43 -26.46
N ASP A 313 -35.99 -6.44 -26.15
CA ASP A 313 -37.14 -6.23 -25.29
C ASP A 313 -36.71 -6.03 -23.83
N TRP A 314 -37.16 -4.93 -23.25
CA TRP A 314 -36.89 -4.55 -21.86
C TRP A 314 -38.12 -4.71 -20.97
N ILE A 315 -37.90 -5.05 -19.71
CA ILE A 315 -38.92 -5.10 -18.67
C ILE A 315 -38.41 -4.42 -17.41
N GLN A 316 -39.29 -3.66 -16.74
CA GLN A 316 -38.99 -2.95 -15.50
C GLN A 316 -39.70 -3.64 -14.34
N CYS A 317 -38.96 -3.95 -13.27
CA CYS A 317 -39.59 -4.45 -12.05
C CYS A 317 -40.43 -3.34 -11.39
N CYS A 318 -41.66 -3.65 -11.03
CA CYS A 318 -42.57 -2.69 -10.38
C CYS A 318 -42.16 -2.31 -8.95
N LEU A 319 -41.30 -3.11 -8.30
CA LEU A 319 -40.87 -2.88 -6.92
C LEU A 319 -39.51 -2.19 -6.83
N CYS A 320 -38.46 -2.79 -7.39
CA CYS A 320 -37.11 -2.19 -7.34
C CYS A 320 -36.81 -1.18 -8.46
N GLU A 321 -37.76 -0.94 -9.38
CA GLU A 321 -37.62 -0.04 -10.55
C GLU A 321 -36.46 -0.40 -11.50
N ASN A 322 -35.79 -1.55 -11.31
CA ASN A 322 -34.66 -2.00 -12.14
C ASN A 322 -35.12 -2.49 -13.51
N TRP A 323 -34.34 -2.14 -14.54
CA TRP A 323 -34.54 -2.55 -15.92
C TRP A 323 -33.70 -3.77 -16.28
N MET A 324 -34.30 -4.70 -17.03
CA MET A 324 -33.67 -5.97 -17.43
C MET A 324 -34.05 -6.31 -18.86
N HIS A 325 -33.14 -7.00 -19.57
CA HIS A 325 -33.50 -7.63 -20.84
C HIS A 325 -34.42 -8.83 -20.59
N THR A 326 -35.47 -8.97 -21.38
CA THR A 326 -36.35 -10.15 -21.36
C THR A 326 -35.56 -11.44 -21.58
N ALA A 327 -34.53 -11.40 -22.43
CA ALA A 327 -33.62 -12.52 -22.65
C ALA A 327 -32.75 -12.88 -21.44
N CYS A 328 -32.39 -11.91 -20.58
CA CYS A 328 -31.58 -12.14 -19.39
C CYS A 328 -32.36 -12.85 -18.26
N LEU A 329 -33.69 -12.88 -18.35
CA LEU A 329 -34.53 -13.56 -17.35
C LEU A 329 -34.63 -15.07 -17.58
N TYR A 330 -34.12 -15.60 -18.71
CA TYR A 330 -34.21 -17.03 -19.06
C TYR A 330 -35.64 -17.62 -18.94
N GLY A 331 -36.67 -16.80 -19.17
CA GLY A 331 -38.08 -17.19 -19.03
C GLY A 331 -38.65 -17.07 -17.61
N SER A 332 -37.87 -16.58 -16.64
CA SER A 332 -38.38 -16.23 -15.30
C SER A 332 -39.44 -15.13 -15.39
N LYS A 333 -40.54 -15.31 -14.67
CA LYS A 333 -41.59 -14.29 -14.46
C LYS A 333 -41.35 -13.46 -13.19
N PHE A 334 -40.20 -13.64 -12.54
CA PHE A 334 -39.87 -13.00 -11.27
C PHE A 334 -38.55 -12.25 -11.37
N CYS A 335 -38.47 -11.12 -10.66
CA CYS A 335 -37.27 -10.30 -10.55
C CYS A 335 -36.16 -11.08 -9.84
N PRO A 336 -34.93 -11.11 -10.36
CA PRO A 336 -33.81 -11.79 -9.71
C PRO A 336 -33.31 -11.08 -8.43
N HIS A 337 -33.72 -9.83 -8.19
CA HIS A 337 -33.27 -9.05 -7.03
C HIS A 337 -34.21 -9.15 -5.83
N ASP A 338 -35.53 -9.23 -6.07
CA ASP A 338 -36.55 -9.13 -5.02
C ASP A 338 -37.67 -10.17 -5.16
N GLU A 339 -37.59 -11.08 -6.14
CA GLU A 339 -38.58 -12.13 -6.41
C GLU A 339 -39.99 -11.61 -6.76
N THR A 340 -40.15 -10.32 -7.07
CA THR A 340 -41.44 -9.74 -7.46
C THR A 340 -41.86 -10.22 -8.86
N PRO A 341 -43.14 -10.55 -9.09
CA PRO A 341 -43.65 -10.80 -10.44
C PRO A 341 -43.40 -9.61 -11.37
N LEU A 342 -42.88 -9.89 -12.58
CA LEU A 342 -42.47 -8.89 -13.58
C LEU A 342 -43.56 -8.56 -14.59
#